data_AF-A0A136P5Y7-F1
#
_entry.id   AF-A0A136P5Y7-F1
#
_cell.length_a   1.000
_cell.length_b   1.000
_cell.length_c   1.000
_cell.angle_alpha   90.00
_cell.angle_beta   90.00
_cell.angle_gamma   90.00
#
_symmetry.space_group_name_H-M   'P 1'
#
loop_
_entity.id
_entity.type
_entity.pdbx_description
1 polymer ?
#
loop_
_entity_poly.entity_id
_entity_poly.type
_entity_poly.pdbx_seq_one_letter_code
_entity_poly.pdbx_strand_id
1 'polypeptide(L)'
;MKTIRRVTADIMKIPDCISFDRLRNSRLNKRELDEVYKYLVFRDGEKCSHCGMSPPFIKLEVHHIDGSKFRHFHKNLELTCHKCNCKSNPKGWKKKLTVSLPLSGVQPSPEETKLYLKKKYLPGLLNYLEEYFHNNEMIVYENLITVAAFKCGMASKKTMREYIELLSCEDADAPLLKFNDNRTGVAYISLRGGSGDTSPDYVSKLFKEFRKKYCS
;
A
#
# COMPACT_ATOMS: atom_id res chain seq x y z
N MET A 1 -17.44 8.32 21.89
CA MET A 1 -16.26 8.56 21.03
C MET A 1 -15.01 7.84 21.56
N LYS A 2 -14.97 6.48 21.57
CA LYS A 2 -13.84 5.69 22.12
C LYS A 2 -12.94 5.03 21.05
N THR A 3 -13.12 5.33 19.77
CA THR A 3 -12.58 4.49 18.68
C THR A 3 -11.33 5.08 17.98
N ILE A 4 -11.08 6.39 18.13
CA ILE A 4 -10.13 7.12 17.27
C ILE A 4 -8.65 6.84 17.59
N ARG A 5 -8.29 6.63 18.86
CA ARG A 5 -6.87 6.43 19.28
C ARG A 5 -6.35 5.00 19.14
N ARG A 6 -7.21 3.98 19.09
CA ARG A 6 -6.77 2.59 18.98
C ARG A 6 -6.29 2.23 17.57
N VAL A 7 -6.96 2.76 16.54
CA VAL A 7 -6.63 2.43 15.15
C VAL A 7 -5.23 2.90 14.77
N THR A 8 -4.74 4.03 15.32
CA THR A 8 -3.40 4.57 15.00
C THR A 8 -2.25 3.89 15.74
N ALA A 9 -2.49 3.38 16.96
CA ALA A 9 -1.46 2.68 17.74
C ALA A 9 -1.17 1.26 17.23
N ASP A 10 -2.12 0.65 16.51
CA ASP A 10 -1.98 -0.67 15.90
C ASP A 10 -1.43 -0.62 14.45
N ILE A 11 -1.06 0.55 13.91
CA ILE A 11 -0.82 0.75 12.46
C ILE A 11 0.34 -0.07 11.88
N MET A 12 1.35 -0.45 12.65
CA MET A 12 2.19 -1.60 12.32
C MET A 12 3.19 -1.80 13.44
N LYS A 13 3.05 -2.90 14.19
CA LYS A 13 4.16 -3.36 15.02
C LYS A 13 5.26 -3.83 14.08
N ILE A 14 6.52 -3.51 14.43
CA ILE A 14 7.68 -4.11 13.77
C ILE A 14 7.48 -5.63 13.83
N PRO A 15 7.48 -6.35 12.69
CA PRO A 15 7.26 -7.79 12.71
C PRO A 15 8.22 -8.46 13.68
N ASP A 16 7.73 -9.42 14.48
CA ASP A 16 8.53 -10.05 15.54
C ASP A 16 9.81 -10.71 14.99
N CYS A 17 9.77 -11.14 13.72
CA CYS A 17 10.91 -11.73 13.03
C CYS A 17 12.05 -10.74 12.72
N ILE A 18 11.80 -9.42 12.83
CA ILE A 18 12.76 -8.33 12.58
C ILE A 18 12.82 -7.29 13.72
N SER A 19 12.09 -7.50 14.82
CA SER A 19 11.99 -6.54 15.93
C SER A 19 13.21 -6.55 16.84
N PHE A 20 13.98 -7.65 16.86
CA PHE A 20 15.17 -7.78 17.70
C PHE A 20 16.46 -7.81 16.87
N ASP A 21 17.47 -7.11 17.37
CA ASP A 21 18.84 -7.16 16.86
C ASP A 21 19.55 -8.41 17.37
N ARG A 22 19.13 -9.56 16.86
CA ARG A 22 19.75 -10.86 17.13
C ARG A 22 20.02 -11.57 15.81
N LEU A 23 21.17 -12.24 15.76
CA LEU A 23 21.48 -13.18 14.68
C LEU A 23 20.47 -14.33 14.72
N ARG A 24 19.77 -14.56 13.61
CA ARG A 24 18.99 -15.80 13.44
C ARG A 24 19.85 -16.86 12.79
N ASN A 25 19.61 -18.11 13.14
CA ASN A 25 20.25 -19.27 12.51
C ASN A 25 19.60 -19.67 11.17
N SER A 26 18.55 -18.97 10.76
CA SER A 26 17.76 -19.26 9.56
C SER A 26 17.45 -17.98 8.79
N ARG A 27 17.27 -18.13 7.47
CA ARG A 27 16.72 -17.08 6.61
C ARG A 27 15.23 -16.89 6.87
N LEU A 28 14.70 -15.72 6.50
CA LEU A 28 13.26 -15.48 6.49
C LEU A 28 12.55 -16.48 5.56
N ASN A 29 11.46 -17.06 6.04
CA ASN A 29 10.55 -17.83 5.21
C ASN A 29 9.68 -16.91 4.33
N LYS A 30 8.90 -17.47 3.40
CA LYS A 30 8.08 -16.67 2.46
C LYS A 30 7.08 -15.74 3.18
N ARG A 31 6.39 -16.24 4.20
CA ARG A 31 5.41 -15.45 4.96
C ARG A 31 6.07 -14.31 5.72
N GLU A 32 7.18 -14.58 6.39
CA GLU A 32 7.99 -13.56 7.06
C GLU A 32 8.50 -12.53 6.04
N LEU A 33 8.96 -12.97 4.87
CA LEU A 33 9.42 -12.07 3.81
C LEU A 33 8.29 -11.15 3.31
N ASP A 34 7.07 -11.66 3.18
CA ASP A 34 5.90 -10.86 2.80
C ASP A 34 5.53 -9.83 3.89
N GLU A 35 5.62 -10.20 5.17
CA GLU A 35 5.38 -9.28 6.31
C GLU A 35 6.47 -8.20 6.42
N VAL A 36 7.72 -8.58 6.20
CA VAL A 36 8.87 -7.68 6.18
C VAL A 36 8.81 -6.73 4.99
N TYR A 37 8.50 -7.25 3.80
CA TYR A 37 8.31 -6.42 2.61
C TYR A 37 7.26 -5.34 2.87
N LYS A 38 6.11 -5.75 3.40
CA LYS A 38 5.06 -4.82 3.83
C LYS A 38 5.64 -3.76 4.80
N TYR A 39 6.28 -4.18 5.87
CA TYR A 39 6.84 -3.24 6.85
C TYR A 39 7.79 -2.21 6.20
N LEU A 40 8.66 -2.64 5.29
CA LEU A 40 9.58 -1.76 4.59
C LEU A 40 8.88 -0.81 3.62
N VAL A 41 7.84 -1.27 2.92
CA VAL A 41 7.02 -0.38 2.08
C VAL A 41 6.35 0.70 2.94
N PHE A 42 5.84 0.34 4.12
CA PHE A 42 5.27 1.32 5.05
C PHE A 42 6.31 2.33 5.54
N ARG A 43 7.52 1.87 5.88
CA ARG A 43 8.60 2.71 6.42
C ARG A 43 9.21 3.64 5.37
N ASP A 44 9.52 3.10 4.18
CA ASP A 44 10.39 3.77 3.19
C ASP A 44 9.68 4.06 1.85
N GLY A 45 8.49 3.50 1.63
CA GLY A 45 7.77 3.49 0.37
C GLY A 45 8.13 2.30 -0.54
N GLU A 46 7.28 1.98 -1.51
CA GLU A 46 7.48 0.87 -2.46
C GLU A 46 8.46 1.27 -3.58
N LYS A 47 9.72 1.50 -3.23
CA LYS A 47 10.79 1.90 -4.17
C LYS A 47 12.13 1.28 -3.82
N CYS A 48 13.02 1.20 -4.79
CA CYS A 48 14.40 0.80 -4.57
C CYS A 48 15.14 1.91 -3.82
N SER A 49 15.81 1.58 -2.72
CA SER A 49 16.59 2.54 -1.92
C SER A 49 17.75 3.18 -2.69
N HIS A 50 18.33 2.47 -3.66
CA HIS A 50 19.48 2.96 -4.43
C HIS A 50 19.11 3.74 -5.70
N CYS A 51 18.16 3.24 -6.50
CA CYS A 51 17.82 3.86 -7.78
C CYS A 51 16.46 4.58 -7.79
N GLY A 52 15.70 4.52 -6.70
CA GLY A 52 14.41 5.21 -6.55
C GLY A 52 13.27 4.66 -7.41
N MET A 53 13.53 3.75 -8.35
CA MET A 53 12.50 3.12 -9.18
C MET A 53 11.51 2.32 -8.31
N SER A 54 10.26 2.24 -8.72
CA SER A 54 9.19 1.52 -8.04
C SER A 54 8.57 0.46 -8.97
N PRO A 55 7.72 -0.45 -8.47
CA PRO A 55 6.82 -1.20 -9.34
C PRO A 55 5.90 -0.25 -10.15
N PRO A 56 5.48 -0.63 -11.38
CA PRO A 56 5.74 -1.91 -12.05
C PRO A 56 7.10 -1.99 -12.76
N PHE A 57 7.88 -0.90 -12.81
CA PHE A 57 9.12 -0.78 -13.57
C PHE A 57 10.18 -1.82 -13.18
N ILE A 58 10.21 -2.18 -11.89
CA ILE A 58 11.16 -3.14 -11.34
C ILE A 58 10.50 -4.00 -10.28
N LYS A 59 10.98 -5.24 -10.14
CA LYS A 59 10.70 -6.07 -8.98
C LYS A 59 11.64 -5.66 -7.84
N LEU A 60 11.05 -5.43 -6.67
CA LEU A 60 11.78 -5.15 -5.44
C LEU A 60 11.97 -6.44 -4.62
N GLU A 61 13.11 -6.52 -3.96
CA GLU A 61 13.53 -7.61 -3.09
C GLU A 61 13.98 -7.03 -1.74
N VAL A 62 13.77 -7.77 -0.67
CA VAL A 62 14.31 -7.43 0.66
C VAL A 62 15.83 -7.68 0.63
N HIS A 63 16.60 -6.65 0.93
CA HIS A 63 18.06 -6.68 0.96
C HIS A 63 18.60 -6.34 2.34
N HIS A 64 19.72 -6.94 2.70
CA HIS A 64 20.47 -6.69 3.92
C HIS A 64 21.60 -5.71 3.64
N ILE A 65 21.55 -4.52 4.24
CA ILE A 65 22.51 -3.42 4.00
C ILE A 65 23.95 -3.85 4.28
N ASP A 66 24.15 -4.62 5.35
CA ASP A 66 25.45 -5.14 5.75
C ASP A 66 25.91 -6.41 5.00
N GLY A 67 25.11 -6.91 4.07
CA GLY A 67 25.35 -8.15 3.33
C GLY A 67 25.17 -9.45 4.14
N SER A 68 24.81 -9.39 5.42
CA SER A 68 24.63 -10.55 6.29
C SER A 68 23.23 -11.12 6.17
N LYS A 69 23.11 -12.29 5.54
CA LYS A 69 21.84 -13.03 5.37
C LYS A 69 21.13 -13.50 6.66
N PHE A 70 21.70 -13.20 7.84
CA PHE A 70 21.27 -13.67 9.15
C PHE A 70 20.94 -12.54 10.15
N ARG A 71 21.29 -11.28 9.82
CA ARG A 71 20.98 -10.11 10.65
C ARG A 71 19.71 -9.43 10.15
N HIS A 72 18.57 -9.94 10.58
CA HIS A 72 17.26 -9.52 10.07
C HIS A 72 16.64 -8.31 10.78
N PHE A 73 17.37 -7.60 11.64
CA PHE A 73 16.77 -6.47 12.35
C PHE A 73 16.32 -5.38 11.37
N HIS A 74 15.19 -4.76 11.67
CA HIS A 74 14.50 -3.89 10.73
C HIS A 74 15.38 -2.77 10.13
N LYS A 75 16.32 -2.19 10.89
CA LYS A 75 17.23 -1.13 10.40
C LYS A 75 18.27 -1.63 9.39
N ASN A 76 18.55 -2.93 9.33
CA ASN A 76 19.47 -3.53 8.37
C ASN A 76 18.78 -3.96 7.07
N LEU A 77 17.46 -3.82 6.99
CA LEU A 77 16.69 -4.27 5.85
C LEU A 77 16.21 -3.08 5.03
N GLU A 78 16.25 -3.22 3.72
CA GLU A 78 15.74 -2.25 2.75
C GLU A 78 15.16 -2.93 1.51
N LEU A 79 14.40 -2.19 0.71
CA LEU A 79 13.93 -2.66 -0.59
C LEU A 79 14.92 -2.26 -1.68
N THR A 80 15.39 -3.24 -2.46
CA THR A 80 16.27 -2.98 -3.60
C THR A 80 15.77 -3.69 -4.85
N CYS A 81 16.08 -3.13 -6.01
CA CYS A 81 15.89 -3.85 -7.26
C CYS A 81 16.97 -4.91 -7.41
N HIS A 82 16.69 -5.98 -8.14
CA HIS A 82 17.65 -7.05 -8.37
C HIS A 82 19.00 -6.51 -8.90
N LYS A 83 18.99 -5.59 -9.86
CA LYS A 83 20.22 -4.96 -10.41
C LYS A 83 21.05 -4.22 -9.36
N CYS A 84 20.42 -3.55 -8.41
CA CYS A 84 21.12 -2.81 -7.35
C CYS A 84 21.64 -3.74 -6.26
N ASN A 85 20.81 -4.69 -5.79
CA ASN A 85 21.21 -5.79 -4.90
C ASN A 85 22.44 -6.52 -5.43
N CYS A 86 22.43 -6.72 -6.74
CA CYS A 86 23.50 -7.35 -7.47
C CYS A 86 24.83 -6.60 -7.40
N LYS A 87 24.80 -5.27 -7.51
CA LYS A 87 26.01 -4.43 -7.43
C LYS A 87 26.55 -4.33 -6.01
N SER A 88 25.68 -4.35 -4.99
CA SER A 88 26.09 -4.23 -3.58
C SER A 88 26.72 -5.50 -3.03
N ASN A 89 26.46 -6.68 -3.61
CA ASN A 89 27.02 -7.96 -3.12
C ASN A 89 27.71 -8.82 -4.21
N PRO A 90 28.90 -8.43 -4.69
CA PRO A 90 29.60 -9.13 -5.77
C PRO A 90 30.13 -10.52 -5.37
N LYS A 91 30.31 -10.81 -4.07
CA LYS A 91 30.95 -12.05 -3.58
C LYS A 91 30.00 -13.25 -3.43
N GLY A 92 28.68 -13.06 -3.54
CA GLY A 92 27.67 -14.12 -3.42
C GLY A 92 27.40 -14.89 -4.72
N TRP A 93 28.11 -14.58 -5.81
CA TRP A 93 27.75 -15.02 -7.15
C TRP A 93 28.53 -16.25 -7.61
N LYS A 94 28.03 -17.42 -7.25
CA LYS A 94 28.18 -18.63 -8.07
C LYS A 94 26.80 -19.26 -8.24
N LYS A 95 26.31 -19.26 -9.48
CA LYS A 95 25.10 -19.95 -9.99
C LYS A 95 23.73 -19.36 -9.62
N LYS A 96 23.21 -18.49 -10.48
CA LYS A 96 22.01 -18.70 -11.32
C LYS A 96 21.70 -17.40 -12.07
N LEU A 97 22.32 -17.21 -13.24
CA LEU A 97 21.74 -16.38 -14.29
C LEU A 97 20.48 -17.11 -14.78
N THR A 98 19.36 -16.93 -14.11
CA THR A 98 18.07 -16.88 -14.80
C THR A 98 17.72 -15.42 -14.85
N VAL A 99 18.32 -14.77 -15.85
CA VAL A 99 17.97 -13.42 -16.27
C VAL A 99 16.51 -13.49 -16.72
N SER A 100 15.58 -13.20 -15.83
CA SER A 100 14.39 -12.50 -16.28
C SER A 100 14.89 -11.09 -16.54
N LEU A 101 15.25 -10.84 -17.81
CA LEU A 101 15.54 -9.50 -18.28
C LEU A 101 14.42 -8.59 -17.78
N PRO A 102 14.70 -7.32 -17.44
CA PRO A 102 13.63 -6.35 -17.55
C PRO A 102 13.11 -6.49 -18.99
N LEU A 103 11.82 -6.78 -19.14
CA LEU A 103 11.06 -6.30 -20.29
C LEU A 103 11.60 -4.89 -20.55
N SER A 104 12.19 -4.71 -21.74
CA SER A 104 13.05 -3.63 -22.21
C SER A 104 13.08 -2.37 -21.35
N GLY A 105 14.24 -1.70 -21.27
CA GLY A 105 14.41 -0.37 -20.65
C GLY A 105 13.54 0.78 -21.20
N VAL A 106 12.42 0.47 -21.85
CA VAL A 106 11.25 1.30 -22.02
C VAL A 106 10.65 1.55 -20.64
N GLN A 107 10.76 2.79 -20.18
CA GLN A 107 9.92 3.28 -19.09
C GLN A 107 8.46 3.08 -19.52
N PRO A 108 7.63 2.28 -18.81
CA PRO A 108 6.21 2.24 -19.10
C PRO A 108 5.65 3.65 -19.12
N SER A 109 4.76 3.89 -20.07
CA SER A 109 4.17 5.21 -20.22
C SER A 109 3.47 5.61 -18.91
N PRO A 110 3.27 6.91 -18.66
CA PRO A 110 2.46 7.36 -17.55
C PRO A 110 1.08 6.67 -17.49
N GLU A 111 0.49 6.32 -18.65
CA GLU A 111 -0.77 5.57 -18.71
C GLU A 111 -0.63 4.11 -18.22
N GLU A 112 0.42 3.40 -18.62
CA GLU A 112 0.67 2.01 -18.20
C GLU A 112 0.92 1.91 -16.69
N THR A 113 1.64 2.88 -16.13
CA THR A 113 1.88 2.98 -14.69
C THR A 113 0.58 3.23 -13.94
N LYS A 114 -0.26 4.17 -14.41
CA LYS A 114 -1.59 4.43 -13.84
C LYS A 114 -2.47 3.19 -13.90
N LEU A 115 -2.46 2.45 -15.02
CA LEU A 115 -3.24 1.24 -15.19
C LEU A 115 -2.80 0.13 -14.23
N TYR A 116 -1.50 -0.08 -14.04
CA TYR A 116 -0.98 -1.05 -13.08
C TYR A 116 -1.39 -0.70 -11.65
N LEU A 117 -1.16 0.54 -11.23
CA LEU A 117 -1.51 0.99 -9.88
C LEU A 117 -3.01 0.84 -9.64
N LYS A 118 -3.84 1.15 -10.66
CA LYS A 118 -5.30 1.01 -10.60
C LYS A 118 -5.69 -0.45 -10.40
N LYS A 119 -5.12 -1.38 -11.19
CA LYS A 119 -5.38 -2.83 -11.05
C LYS A 119 -4.90 -3.40 -9.71
N LYS A 120 -3.77 -2.92 -9.19
CA LYS A 120 -3.17 -3.43 -7.95
C LYS A 120 -3.88 -2.93 -6.69
N TYR A 121 -4.17 -1.63 -6.63
CA TYR A 121 -4.57 -0.97 -5.39
C TYR A 121 -6.06 -0.68 -5.29
N LEU A 122 -6.73 -0.38 -6.40
CA LEU A 122 -8.14 0.02 -6.39
C LEU A 122 -9.06 -1.09 -5.85
N PRO A 123 -8.91 -2.39 -6.22
CA PRO A 123 -9.78 -3.43 -5.66
C PRO A 123 -9.65 -3.55 -4.13
N GLY A 124 -8.43 -3.48 -3.61
CA GLY A 124 -8.19 -3.50 -2.17
C GLY A 124 -8.76 -2.28 -1.46
N LEU A 125 -8.73 -1.11 -2.10
CA LEU A 125 -9.32 0.12 -1.58
C LEU A 125 -10.84 0.02 -1.50
N LEU A 126 -11.50 -0.45 -2.57
CA LEU A 126 -12.95 -0.60 -2.58
C LEU A 126 -13.43 -1.62 -1.54
N ASN A 127 -12.73 -2.74 -1.37
CA ASN A 127 -13.05 -3.73 -0.32
C ASN A 127 -12.95 -3.13 1.09
N TYR A 128 -11.87 -2.36 1.34
CA TYR A 128 -11.68 -1.71 2.64
C TYR A 128 -12.77 -0.66 2.91
N LEU A 129 -13.12 0.15 1.91
CA LEU A 129 -14.17 1.17 2.04
C LEU A 129 -15.54 0.52 2.28
N GLU A 130 -15.89 -0.54 1.54
CA GLU A 130 -17.13 -1.29 1.72
C GLU A 130 -17.23 -1.85 3.15
N GLU A 131 -16.20 -2.56 3.63
CA GLU A 131 -16.14 -3.09 5.00
C GLU A 131 -16.23 -1.99 6.06
N TYR A 132 -15.58 -0.85 5.82
CA TYR A 132 -15.58 0.28 6.74
C TYR A 132 -16.97 0.91 6.84
N PHE A 133 -17.60 1.22 5.70
CA PHE A 133 -18.89 1.90 5.64
C PHE A 133 -20.08 1.01 6.01
N HIS A 134 -19.92 -0.32 6.02
CA HIS A 134 -20.89 -1.21 6.66
C HIS A 134 -21.09 -0.91 8.15
N ASN A 135 -20.07 -0.38 8.82
CA ASN A 135 -20.05 -0.23 10.28
C ASN A 135 -19.88 1.22 10.73
N ASN A 136 -19.63 2.15 9.81
CA ASN A 136 -19.30 3.54 10.13
C ASN A 136 -19.92 4.46 9.07
N GLU A 137 -20.36 5.65 9.47
CA GLU A 137 -20.98 6.62 8.56
C GLU A 137 -19.95 7.53 7.87
N MET A 138 -18.84 7.83 8.56
CA MET A 138 -17.85 8.80 8.11
C MET A 138 -16.44 8.47 8.60
N ILE A 139 -15.44 8.93 7.86
CA ILE A 139 -14.02 8.82 8.22
C ILE A 139 -13.29 10.15 8.00
N VAL A 140 -12.34 10.48 8.87
CA VAL A 140 -11.44 11.62 8.67
C VAL A 140 -10.56 11.35 7.45
N TYR A 141 -10.48 12.30 6.53
CA TYR A 141 -9.80 12.14 5.24
C TYR A 141 -8.34 11.72 5.35
N GLU A 142 -7.55 12.38 6.21
CA GLU A 142 -6.14 12.04 6.41
C GLU A 142 -5.94 10.66 7.08
N ASN A 143 -6.89 10.25 7.93
CA ASN A 143 -6.89 8.91 8.49
C ASN A 143 -7.23 7.88 7.42
N LEU A 144 -8.20 8.17 6.56
CA LEU A 144 -8.54 7.29 5.44
C LEU A 144 -7.33 7.07 4.53
N ILE A 145 -6.62 8.12 4.12
CA ILE A 145 -5.40 8.01 3.30
C ILE A 145 -4.37 7.10 3.97
N THR A 146 -4.14 7.31 5.27
CA THR A 146 -3.10 6.57 6.01
C THR A 146 -3.48 5.10 6.19
N VAL A 147 -4.72 4.80 6.56
CA VAL A 147 -5.19 3.42 6.79
C VAL A 147 -5.40 2.69 5.48
N ALA A 148 -5.95 3.34 4.46
CA ALA A 148 -6.12 2.76 3.14
C ALA A 148 -4.77 2.45 2.48
N ALA A 149 -3.79 3.37 2.56
CA ALA A 149 -2.42 3.10 2.11
C ALA A 149 -1.94 1.78 2.69
N PHE A 150 -2.05 1.62 4.01
CA PHE A 150 -1.67 0.41 4.70
C PHE A 150 -2.46 -0.84 4.26
N LYS A 151 -3.80 -0.80 4.34
CA LYS A 151 -4.69 -1.95 4.09
C LYS A 151 -4.64 -2.45 2.65
N CYS A 152 -4.41 -1.55 1.70
CA CYS A 152 -4.44 -1.88 0.27
C CYS A 152 -3.08 -2.39 -0.25
N GLY A 153 -2.16 -2.83 0.60
CA GLY A 153 -0.85 -3.30 0.16
C GLY A 153 0.21 -2.21 0.06
N MET A 154 0.04 -1.14 0.84
CA MET A 154 1.06 -0.12 1.13
C MET A 154 1.42 0.75 -0.06
N ALA A 155 0.40 1.20 -0.77
CA ALA A 155 0.58 2.27 -1.73
C ALA A 155 1.08 3.55 -1.03
N SER A 156 1.74 4.42 -1.79
CA SER A 156 2.11 5.73 -1.27
C SER A 156 0.86 6.53 -0.85
N LYS A 157 1.00 7.38 0.18
CA LYS A 157 -0.09 8.29 0.58
C LYS A 157 -0.59 9.16 -0.58
N LYS A 158 0.32 9.54 -1.49
CA LYS A 158 0.01 10.28 -2.71
C LYS A 158 -0.91 9.47 -3.64
N THR A 159 -0.56 8.21 -3.89
CA THR A 159 -1.38 7.30 -4.71
C THR A 159 -2.77 7.09 -4.11
N MET A 160 -2.86 6.94 -2.79
CA MET A 160 -4.15 6.80 -2.11
C MET A 160 -4.97 8.08 -2.18
N ARG A 161 -4.33 9.24 -2.04
CA ARG A 161 -4.98 10.53 -2.21
C ARG A 161 -5.61 10.65 -3.60
N GLU A 162 -4.83 10.35 -4.64
CA GLU A 162 -5.30 10.37 -6.03
C GLU A 162 -6.52 9.44 -6.24
N TYR A 163 -6.51 8.24 -5.67
CA TYR A 163 -7.67 7.33 -5.79
C TYR A 163 -8.88 7.76 -4.98
N ILE A 164 -8.69 8.25 -3.76
CA ILE A 164 -9.79 8.75 -2.95
C ILE A 164 -10.40 9.98 -3.61
N GLU A 165 -9.59 10.87 -4.20
CA GLU A 165 -10.08 12.03 -4.97
C GLU A 165 -10.87 11.58 -6.20
N LEU A 166 -10.40 10.57 -6.94
CA LEU A 166 -11.16 9.99 -8.05
C LEU A 166 -12.51 9.40 -7.59
N LEU A 167 -12.58 8.84 -6.38
CA LEU A 167 -13.81 8.33 -5.77
C LEU A 167 -14.63 9.43 -5.05
N SER A 168 -14.11 10.65 -4.92
CA SER A 168 -14.78 11.78 -4.25
C SER A 168 -14.99 12.96 -5.20
N CYS A 169 -14.85 12.73 -6.52
CA CYS A 169 -14.97 13.76 -7.55
C CYS A 169 -16.37 14.39 -7.53
N GLU A 170 -16.49 15.64 -7.95
CA GLU A 170 -17.78 16.36 -7.96
C GLU A 170 -18.83 15.71 -8.86
N ASP A 171 -18.41 14.87 -9.82
CA ASP A 171 -19.28 14.09 -10.70
C ASP A 171 -20.37 13.33 -9.92
N ALA A 172 -21.63 13.45 -10.32
CA ALA A 172 -22.78 12.85 -9.62
C ALA A 172 -22.65 11.33 -9.37
N ASP A 173 -21.79 10.66 -10.15
CA ASP A 173 -21.48 9.25 -10.06
C ASP A 173 -20.34 8.91 -9.09
N ALA A 174 -19.83 9.82 -8.25
CA ALA A 174 -18.81 9.48 -7.27
C ALA A 174 -19.43 8.86 -6.00
N PRO A 175 -18.91 7.73 -5.47
CA PRO A 175 -19.48 7.06 -4.31
C PRO A 175 -19.26 7.82 -3.01
N LEU A 176 -18.21 8.64 -2.96
CA LEU A 176 -17.79 9.33 -1.76
C LEU A 176 -18.12 10.81 -1.86
N LEU A 177 -18.48 11.38 -0.72
CA LEU A 177 -18.62 12.82 -0.53
C LEU A 177 -17.49 13.28 0.39
N LYS A 178 -16.67 14.21 -0.10
CA LYS A 178 -15.70 14.93 0.72
C LYS A 178 -16.31 16.25 1.17
N PHE A 179 -16.28 16.51 2.48
CA PHE A 179 -16.74 17.78 3.04
C PHE A 179 -15.83 18.23 4.17
N ASN A 180 -15.77 19.53 4.40
CA ASN A 180 -15.01 20.13 5.50
C ASN A 180 -15.98 20.53 6.61
N ASP A 181 -15.64 20.19 7.84
CA ASP A 181 -16.34 20.73 8.99
C ASP A 181 -15.87 22.18 9.22
N ASN A 182 -16.77 23.14 8.99
CA ASN A 182 -16.49 24.57 9.13
C ASN A 182 -16.08 24.98 10.55
N ARG A 183 -16.40 24.18 11.58
CA ARG A 183 -16.05 24.48 12.98
C ARG A 183 -14.63 24.05 13.33
N THR A 184 -14.22 22.89 12.83
CA THR A 184 -12.92 22.28 13.19
C THR A 184 -11.88 22.40 12.10
N GLY A 185 -12.27 22.74 10.87
CA GLY A 185 -11.41 22.74 9.68
C GLY A 185 -11.01 21.33 9.22
N VAL A 186 -11.58 20.28 9.81
CA VAL A 186 -11.22 18.89 9.50
C VAL A 186 -12.01 18.41 8.28
N ALA A 187 -11.31 17.77 7.34
CA ALA A 187 -11.92 17.14 6.17
C ALA A 187 -12.40 15.71 6.50
N TYR A 188 -13.63 15.41 6.10
CA TYR A 188 -14.28 14.10 6.28
C TYR A 188 -14.70 13.52 4.93
N ILE A 189 -14.87 12.20 4.93
CA ILE A 189 -15.38 11.40 3.82
C ILE A 189 -16.59 10.61 4.31
N SER A 190 -17.69 10.66 3.56
CA SER A 190 -18.89 9.83 3.76
C SER A 190 -19.34 9.21 2.44
N LEU A 191 -20.31 8.31 2.47
CA LEU A 191 -20.99 7.83 1.25
C LEU A 191 -21.91 8.92 0.69
N ARG A 192 -21.96 9.04 -0.64
CA ARG A 192 -22.83 9.95 -1.37
C ARG A 192 -24.20 9.28 -1.57
N GLY A 193 -25.28 9.97 -1.19
CA GLY A 193 -26.66 9.50 -1.39
C GLY A 193 -27.37 8.89 -0.17
N GLY A 194 -26.77 8.92 1.01
CA GLY A 194 -27.42 8.43 2.23
C GLY A 194 -28.16 9.53 2.98
N SER A 195 -29.47 9.61 2.81
CA SER A 195 -30.36 9.99 3.91
C SER A 195 -30.27 8.91 5.00
N GLY A 196 -29.20 8.88 5.79
CA GLY A 196 -29.01 7.96 6.92
C GLY A 196 -29.01 6.45 6.64
N ASP A 197 -29.23 6.01 5.40
CA ASP A 197 -29.34 4.58 5.09
C ASP A 197 -27.95 3.98 4.81
N THR A 198 -27.27 3.58 5.88
CA THR A 198 -26.06 2.75 5.83
C THR A 198 -26.38 1.27 5.75
N SER A 199 -27.56 0.89 5.25
CA SER A 199 -27.93 -0.51 5.07
C SER A 199 -26.83 -1.25 4.31
N PRO A 200 -26.37 -2.42 4.83
CA PRO A 200 -25.34 -3.22 4.17
C PRO A 200 -25.63 -3.52 2.69
N ASP A 201 -26.90 -3.68 2.34
CA ASP A 201 -27.31 -3.96 0.95
C ASP A 201 -27.07 -2.76 0.03
N TYR A 202 -27.31 -1.54 0.52
CA TYR A 202 -27.05 -0.31 -0.23
C TYR A 202 -25.56 -0.11 -0.47
N VAL A 203 -24.74 -0.24 0.59
CA VAL A 203 -23.28 -0.13 0.52
C VAL A 203 -22.72 -1.15 -0.48
N SER A 204 -23.13 -2.42 -0.37
CA SER A 204 -22.66 -3.49 -1.26
C SER A 204 -23.04 -3.24 -2.72
N LYS A 205 -24.27 -2.77 -2.97
CA LYS A 205 -24.75 -2.46 -4.33
C LYS A 205 -23.96 -1.32 -4.95
N LEU A 206 -23.74 -0.24 -4.20
CA LEU A 206 -22.97 0.92 -4.63
C LEU A 206 -21.55 0.49 -5.05
N PHE A 207 -20.80 -0.18 -4.17
CA PHE A 207 -19.44 -0.62 -4.48
C PHE A 207 -19.38 -1.65 -5.61
N LYS A 208 -20.42 -2.49 -5.80
CA LYS A 208 -20.51 -3.41 -6.95
C LYS A 208 -20.63 -2.67 -8.28
N GLU A 209 -21.39 -1.58 -8.34
CA GLU A 209 -21.49 -0.74 -9.53
C GLU A 209 -20.15 -0.05 -9.83
N PHE A 210 -19.44 0.43 -8.80
CA PHE A 210 -18.09 0.99 -8.97
C PHE A 210 -17.07 -0.01 -9.46
N ARG A 211 -17.07 -1.23 -8.91
CA ARG A 211 -16.20 -2.30 -9.41
C ARG A 211 -16.43 -2.55 -10.90
N LYS A 212 -17.69 -2.57 -11.35
CA LYS A 212 -18.02 -2.73 -12.77
C LYS A 212 -17.55 -1.57 -13.64
N LYS A 213 -17.56 -0.34 -13.14
CA LYS A 213 -17.17 0.87 -13.89
C LYS A 213 -15.65 1.10 -13.94
N TYR A 214 -14.93 0.75 -12.86
CA TYR A 214 -13.53 1.11 -12.71
C TYR A 214 -12.55 -0.08 -12.70
N CYS A 215 -13.01 -1.31 -12.48
CA CYS A 215 -12.14 -2.49 -12.45
C CYS A 215 -12.30 -3.42 -13.68
N SER A 216 -13.22 -3.11 -14.59
CA SER A 216 -13.31 -3.70 -15.94
C SER A 216 -12.25 -3.12 -16.87
#